data_AF-A0A1Y4N3A3-F1
#
_entry.id   AF-A0A1Y4N3A3-F1
#
_cell.length_a   1.000
_cell.length_b   1.000
_cell.length_c   1.000
_cell.angle_alpha   90.00
_cell.angle_beta   90.00
_cell.angle_gamma   90.00
#
_symmetry.space_group_name_H-M   'P 1'
#
loop_
_entity.id
_entity.type
_entity.pdbx_description
1 polymer ?
#
loop_
_entity_poly.entity_id
_entity_poly.type
_entity_poly.pdbx_seq_one_letter_code
_entity_poly.pdbx_strand_id
1 'polypeptide(L)'
;MIEALRGQRESIRGLCGGADCVLELYHKAPMELDAACFGLDSAGRLSDEQYFVFYNQKQSPEQAVCLSAGAAAGSERFTLSLSKLPSKISKLSFAVSIDGTRTMRELEKGYVRLLSGQTETLRFSYSGAEFSGERAIVICEIYRKGDDWRFCAVGRGFNGGLKALIESYGGSVASPTPAQPAAAPVPAGAADAPAPPAEQAGGIRAGAPRRPANAAFQNVVRSLPAEVCTRMDNLARQCRGDTAYLSELYKNMFLMLARYPGAAERSVQVVMCSDISGSMFDQYRNGRMQRVVDKFFTYASTLSDAAAMDFWAFAAKSRQFGAVTMDNVRDYTFAEMGGFERWMSMLNYQFNNEPEAMRDIMMIYGGLRAPVMVLFVTDGHLSADWAIEEILIKTSRFPIFWQFIGIGGSEYGILSCLNEIDGRHSNNAAFLKLEDIDDLSDQALFQELLCNLEQWLNELSCKKMLEE
;
A
#
# COMPACT_ATOMS: atom_id res chain seq x y z
N MET A 1 3.99 10.67 40.43
CA MET A 1 4.46 10.12 39.14
C MET A 1 5.54 9.10 39.45
N ILE A 2 5.39 7.88 38.94
CA ILE A 2 6.32 6.75 39.14
C ILE A 2 7.30 6.70 37.97
N GLU A 3 8.60 6.73 38.26
CA GLU A 3 9.64 6.38 37.29
C GLU A 3 9.83 4.87 37.30
N ALA A 4 9.36 4.20 36.24
CA ALA A 4 9.40 2.76 36.11
C ALA A 4 10.77 2.30 35.58
N LEU A 5 11.24 1.17 36.11
CA LEU A 5 12.41 0.46 35.59
C LEU A 5 12.00 -0.65 34.63
N ARG A 6 12.93 -1.08 33.76
CA ARG A 6 12.71 -2.21 32.84
C ARG A 6 12.26 -3.45 33.63
N GLY A 7 11.14 -4.06 33.20
CA GLY A 7 10.50 -5.20 33.84
C GLY A 7 9.51 -4.86 34.96
N GLN A 8 9.42 -3.60 35.39
CA GLN A 8 8.49 -3.16 36.43
C GLN A 8 7.04 -3.25 35.94
N ARG A 9 6.14 -3.68 36.84
CA ARG A 9 4.73 -3.93 36.55
C ARG A 9 3.81 -3.21 37.50
N GLU A 10 2.96 -2.34 36.98
CA GLU A 10 2.03 -1.53 37.78
C GLU A 10 0.57 -1.78 37.41
N SER A 11 -0.34 -1.54 38.34
CA SER A 11 -1.80 -1.64 38.10
C SER A 11 -2.28 -0.40 37.34
N ILE A 12 -2.98 -0.57 36.21
CA ILE A 12 -3.59 0.57 35.48
C ILE A 12 -4.68 1.21 36.34
N ARG A 13 -5.51 0.41 37.02
CA ARG A 13 -6.53 0.97 37.93
C ARG A 13 -5.89 1.76 39.08
N GLY A 14 -4.79 1.26 39.64
CA GLY A 14 -4.04 1.96 40.70
C GLY A 14 -3.40 3.27 40.22
N LEU A 15 -2.91 3.31 38.98
CA LEU A 15 -2.30 4.50 38.39
C LEU A 15 -3.33 5.54 37.95
N CYS A 16 -4.38 5.09 37.27
CA CYS A 16 -5.28 5.97 36.53
C CYS A 16 -6.66 6.17 37.18
N GLY A 17 -6.97 5.44 38.26
CA GLY A 17 -8.27 5.50 38.93
C GLY A 17 -9.41 4.79 38.18
N GLY A 18 -9.10 4.12 37.07
CA GLY A 18 -10.06 3.47 36.18
C GLY A 18 -9.40 2.58 35.13
N ALA A 19 -10.19 2.10 34.18
CA ALA A 19 -9.70 1.29 33.04
C ALA A 19 -9.33 2.14 31.82
N ASP A 20 -9.58 3.45 31.88
CA ASP A 20 -9.32 4.37 30.80
C ASP A 20 -8.07 5.18 31.11
N CYS A 21 -7.17 5.28 30.14
CA CYS A 21 -5.92 6.02 30.28
C CYS A 21 -5.39 6.45 28.92
N VAL A 22 -4.42 7.36 28.96
CA VAL A 22 -3.67 7.77 27.77
C VAL A 22 -2.25 7.28 27.91
N LEU A 23 -1.75 6.58 26.90
CA LEU A 23 -0.36 6.21 26.77
C LEU A 23 0.28 7.11 25.73
N GLU A 24 1.34 7.81 26.09
CA GLU A 24 2.06 8.66 25.14
C GLU A 24 3.50 8.18 25.00
N LEU A 25 3.92 8.02 23.75
CA LEU A 25 5.28 7.74 23.35
C LEU A 25 5.92 9.04 22.90
N TYR A 26 7.19 9.25 23.24
CA TYR A 26 7.99 10.35 22.75
C TYR A 26 9.37 9.86 22.37
N HIS A 27 9.86 10.32 21.22
CA HIS A 27 11.17 10.01 20.68
C HIS A 27 11.83 11.26 20.13
N LYS A 28 13.11 11.44 20.45
CA LYS A 28 13.98 12.38 19.75
C LYS A 28 15.06 11.57 19.04
N ALA A 29 15.04 11.64 17.72
CA ALA A 29 15.98 10.93 16.87
C ALA A 29 16.23 11.73 15.58
N PRO A 30 17.36 11.52 14.90
CA PRO A 30 17.63 12.07 13.57
C PRO A 30 16.84 11.35 12.45
N MET A 31 15.93 10.44 12.78
CA MET A 31 15.02 9.73 11.88
C MET A 31 13.59 9.75 12.43
N GLU A 32 12.63 9.46 11.57
CA GLU A 32 11.25 9.18 11.98
C GLU A 32 11.11 7.77 12.54
N LEU A 33 10.24 7.62 13.54
CA LEU A 33 9.92 6.35 14.18
C LEU A 33 8.41 6.11 14.04
N ASP A 34 8.03 4.91 13.66
CA ASP A 34 6.63 4.52 13.54
C ASP A 34 6.14 3.85 14.82
N ALA A 35 5.16 4.45 15.49
CA ALA A 35 4.51 3.88 16.66
C ALA A 35 3.39 2.90 16.29
N ALA A 36 3.35 1.78 17.01
CA ALA A 36 2.42 0.68 16.80
C ALA A 36 1.92 0.09 18.13
N CYS A 37 0.71 -0.45 18.12
CA CYS A 37 0.10 -1.22 19.19
C CYS A 37 -0.47 -2.53 18.64
N PHE A 38 -0.16 -3.66 19.28
CA PHE A 38 -0.64 -4.99 18.92
C PHE A 38 -1.60 -5.52 19.98
N GLY A 39 -2.84 -5.82 19.61
CA GLY A 39 -3.80 -6.53 20.46
C GLY A 39 -3.65 -8.04 20.35
N LEU A 40 -3.13 -8.63 21.41
CA LEU A 40 -2.73 -10.02 21.50
C LEU A 40 -3.74 -10.85 22.31
N ASP A 41 -3.93 -12.09 21.89
CA ASP A 41 -4.70 -13.11 22.59
C ASP A 41 -3.95 -13.65 23.83
N SER A 42 -4.58 -14.59 24.54
CA SER A 42 -4.00 -15.24 25.72
C SER A 42 -2.78 -16.11 25.42
N ALA A 43 -2.59 -16.53 24.16
CA ALA A 43 -1.39 -17.21 23.69
C ALA A 43 -0.28 -16.24 23.29
N GLY A 44 -0.50 -14.92 23.43
CA GLY A 44 0.45 -13.89 23.04
C GLY A 44 0.56 -13.71 21.53
N ARG A 45 -0.43 -14.18 20.76
CA ARG A 45 -0.49 -14.01 19.31
C ARG A 45 -1.42 -12.88 18.93
N LEU A 46 -1.21 -12.25 17.76
CA LEU A 46 -2.11 -11.23 17.24
C LEU A 46 -3.52 -11.83 17.15
N SER A 47 -4.46 -11.25 17.92
CA SER A 47 -5.80 -11.84 18.01
C SER A 47 -6.55 -11.71 16.69
N ASP A 48 -6.33 -10.62 15.97
CA ASP A 48 -7.02 -10.18 14.77
C ASP A 48 -6.26 -8.96 14.20
N GLU A 49 -6.12 -8.86 12.87
CA GLU A 49 -5.39 -7.78 12.19
C GLU A 49 -5.97 -6.40 12.52
N GLN A 50 -7.28 -6.32 12.81
CA GLN A 50 -7.94 -5.08 13.21
C GLN A 50 -7.46 -4.52 14.57
N TYR A 51 -6.73 -5.31 15.35
CA TYR A 51 -6.14 -4.90 16.63
C TYR A 51 -4.65 -4.55 16.50
N PHE A 52 -4.13 -4.47 15.28
CA PHE A 52 -2.86 -3.82 15.01
C PHE A 52 -3.09 -2.34 14.73
N VAL A 53 -2.90 -1.48 15.73
CA VAL A 53 -3.14 -0.04 15.65
C VAL A 53 -1.84 0.70 15.38
N PHE A 54 -1.75 1.41 14.25
CA PHE A 54 -0.56 2.14 13.80
C PHE A 54 -0.99 3.30 12.88
N TYR A 55 -0.05 4.04 12.28
CA TYR A 55 -0.35 5.27 11.52
C TYR A 55 -1.41 5.09 10.41
N ASN A 56 -1.50 3.91 9.78
CA ASN A 56 -2.49 3.60 8.74
C ASN A 56 -3.83 3.05 9.29
N GLN A 57 -3.79 2.35 10.43
CA GLN A 57 -4.98 1.83 11.13
C GLN A 57 -5.05 2.42 12.52
N LYS A 58 -5.56 3.65 12.64
CA LYS A 58 -5.46 4.44 13.88
C LYS A 58 -6.41 4.00 14.99
N GLN A 59 -7.33 3.06 14.77
CA GLN A 59 -8.34 2.69 15.77
C GLN A 59 -8.63 1.18 15.76
N SER A 60 -8.87 0.60 16.94
CA SER A 60 -9.45 -0.74 17.07
C SER A 60 -10.95 -0.74 16.75
N PRO A 61 -11.60 -1.90 16.44
CA PRO A 61 -13.00 -1.96 16.00
C PRO A 61 -13.99 -1.27 16.93
N GLU A 62 -13.81 -1.44 18.24
CA GLU A 62 -14.64 -0.84 19.29
C GLU A 62 -14.13 0.53 19.77
N GLN A 63 -13.11 1.09 19.10
CA GLN A 63 -12.42 2.32 19.47
C GLN A 63 -11.88 2.26 20.91
N ALA A 64 -11.46 1.07 21.36
CA ALA A 64 -10.81 0.91 22.66
C ALA A 64 -9.34 1.32 22.64
N VAL A 65 -8.73 1.33 21.46
CA VAL A 65 -7.37 1.83 21.25
C VAL A 65 -7.42 2.80 20.08
N CYS A 66 -7.12 4.08 20.32
CA CYS A 66 -7.13 5.13 19.31
C CYS A 66 -5.80 5.89 19.30
N LEU A 67 -5.11 5.87 18.17
CA LEU A 67 -3.86 6.58 17.92
C LEU A 67 -4.12 8.00 17.39
N SER A 68 -3.46 8.98 18.00
CA SER A 68 -3.43 10.37 17.55
C SER A 68 -2.01 10.93 17.65
N ALA A 69 -1.76 12.08 17.02
CA ALA A 69 -0.54 12.84 17.29
C ALA A 69 -0.48 13.24 18.77
N GLY A 70 0.72 13.23 19.34
CA GLY A 70 0.98 13.71 20.69
C GLY A 70 1.15 15.23 20.73
N ALA A 71 1.41 15.77 21.92
CA ALA A 71 1.48 17.23 22.14
C ALA A 71 2.77 17.89 21.62
N ALA A 72 3.81 17.10 21.34
CA ALA A 72 5.10 17.59 20.87
C ALA A 72 5.52 16.88 19.56
N ALA A 73 6.40 17.51 18.79
CA ALA A 73 7.03 16.86 17.65
C ALA A 73 7.79 15.60 18.12
N GLY A 74 7.59 14.48 17.44
CA GLY A 74 8.12 13.17 17.83
C GLY A 74 7.35 12.51 18.99
N SER A 75 6.08 12.88 19.23
CA SER A 75 5.23 12.15 20.16
C SER A 75 3.96 11.60 19.52
N GLU A 76 3.60 10.39 19.93
CA GLU A 76 2.40 9.66 19.52
C GLU A 76 1.58 9.29 20.74
N ARG A 77 0.26 9.42 20.64
CA ARG A 77 -0.66 9.23 21.76
C ARG A 77 -1.68 8.14 21.47
N PHE A 78 -1.76 7.15 22.35
CA PHE A 78 -2.79 6.12 22.35
C PHE A 78 -3.79 6.41 23.46
N THR A 79 -5.04 6.68 23.08
CA THR A 79 -6.17 6.75 24.01
C THR A 79 -6.72 5.35 24.19
N LEU A 80 -6.79 4.89 25.44
CA LEU A 80 -7.13 3.53 25.80
C LEU A 80 -8.43 3.50 26.62
N SER A 81 -9.43 2.77 26.14
CA SER A 81 -10.63 2.41 26.87
C SER A 81 -10.64 0.90 27.12
N LEU A 82 -9.85 0.44 28.09
CA LEU A 82 -9.57 -1.00 28.28
C LEU A 82 -10.81 -1.81 28.69
N SER A 83 -11.86 -1.13 29.16
CA SER A 83 -13.17 -1.72 29.48
C SER A 83 -13.97 -2.14 28.25
N LYS A 84 -13.71 -1.52 27.08
CA LYS A 84 -14.38 -1.84 25.80
C LYS A 84 -13.74 -3.01 25.07
N LEU A 85 -12.48 -3.35 25.37
CA LEU A 85 -11.75 -4.43 24.70
C LEU A 85 -12.49 -5.77 24.85
N PRO A 86 -12.74 -6.51 23.75
CA PRO A 86 -13.32 -7.83 23.82
C PRO A 86 -12.47 -8.80 24.64
N SER A 87 -13.10 -9.83 25.22
CA SER A 87 -12.42 -10.84 26.05
C SER A 87 -11.34 -11.63 25.30
N LYS A 88 -11.37 -11.66 23.96
CA LYS A 88 -10.31 -12.25 23.13
C LYS A 88 -8.97 -11.51 23.28
N ILE A 89 -8.98 -10.21 23.56
CA ILE A 89 -7.77 -9.41 23.77
C ILE A 89 -7.31 -9.53 25.23
N SER A 90 -6.15 -10.15 25.41
CA SER A 90 -5.55 -10.36 26.73
C SER A 90 -4.36 -9.44 27.00
N LYS A 91 -3.77 -8.86 25.96
CA LYS A 91 -2.59 -8.01 26.07
C LYS A 91 -2.51 -7.00 24.91
N LEU A 92 -2.07 -5.79 25.20
CA LEU A 92 -1.65 -4.77 24.24
C LEU A 92 -0.13 -4.64 24.32
N SER A 93 0.56 -4.67 23.18
CA SER A 93 2.02 -4.46 23.12
C SER A 93 2.33 -3.22 22.30
N PHE A 94 3.04 -2.26 22.88
CA PHE A 94 3.36 -0.98 22.24
C PHE A 94 4.81 -1.00 21.78
N ALA A 95 5.02 -0.69 20.51
CA ALA A 95 6.32 -0.75 19.88
C ALA A 95 6.57 0.47 19.00
N VAL A 96 7.86 0.69 18.71
CA VAL A 96 8.31 1.58 17.65
C VAL A 96 9.23 0.86 16.70
N SER A 97 9.19 1.23 15.43
CA SER A 97 10.10 0.74 14.39
C SER A 97 10.65 1.86 13.54
N ILE A 98 11.76 1.59 12.87
CA ILE A 98 12.35 2.47 11.86
C ILE A 98 12.38 1.74 10.51
N ASP A 99 12.08 2.47 9.45
CA ASP A 99 12.27 1.99 8.08
C ASP A 99 13.69 2.28 7.57
N GLY A 100 14.14 1.54 6.55
CA GLY A 100 15.47 1.68 5.95
C GLY A 100 16.61 1.03 6.74
N THR A 101 17.85 1.41 6.49
CA THR A 101 19.05 0.71 7.00
C THR A 101 19.56 1.22 8.35
N ARG A 102 18.89 2.22 8.94
CA ARG A 102 19.28 2.84 10.22
C ARG A 102 19.00 1.91 11.39
N THR A 103 19.52 2.26 12.56
CA THR A 103 19.36 1.45 13.79
C THR A 103 18.84 2.28 14.96
N MET A 104 18.20 1.61 15.92
CA MET A 104 17.70 2.22 17.16
C MET A 104 18.83 2.76 18.05
N ARG A 105 20.09 2.45 17.74
CA ARG A 105 21.26 3.08 18.38
C ARG A 105 21.34 4.58 18.15
N GLU A 106 20.74 5.07 17.07
CA GLU A 106 20.73 6.49 16.70
C GLU A 106 19.63 7.28 17.45
N LEU A 107 18.80 6.62 18.26
CA LEU A 107 17.82 7.27 19.14
C LEU A 107 18.54 8.09 20.23
N GLU A 108 18.31 9.41 20.27
CA GLU A 108 18.91 10.26 21.32
C GLU A 108 18.23 10.00 22.68
N LYS A 109 16.90 10.05 22.69
CA LYS A 109 16.09 9.80 23.89
C LYS A 109 14.69 9.31 23.51
N GLY A 110 14.14 8.41 24.31
CA GLY A 110 12.76 7.98 24.21
C GLY A 110 12.13 7.79 25.59
N TYR A 111 10.82 7.96 25.68
CA TYR A 111 10.06 7.53 26.85
C TYR A 111 8.63 7.14 26.48
N VAL A 112 8.04 6.28 27.30
CA VAL A 112 6.59 6.09 27.38
C VAL A 112 6.09 6.66 28.69
N ARG A 113 4.93 7.32 28.66
CA ARG A 113 4.23 7.76 29.86
C ARG A 113 2.77 7.37 29.85
N LEU A 114 2.21 7.15 31.04
CA LEU A 114 0.78 6.97 31.26
C LEU A 114 0.19 8.21 31.91
N LEU A 115 -0.88 8.73 31.31
CA LEU A 115 -1.65 9.86 31.82
C LEU A 115 -3.05 9.41 32.25
N SER A 116 -3.51 9.95 33.37
CA SER A 116 -4.92 9.96 33.75
C SER A 116 -5.44 11.38 33.61
N GLY A 117 -6.30 11.60 32.61
CA GLY A 117 -6.63 12.95 32.15
C GLY A 117 -5.36 13.68 31.67
N GLN A 118 -5.00 14.77 32.35
CA GLN A 118 -3.79 15.56 32.08
C GLN A 118 -2.63 15.25 33.04
N THR A 119 -2.84 14.38 34.03
CA THR A 119 -1.84 14.09 35.06
C THR A 119 -0.99 12.89 34.66
N GLU A 120 0.32 13.08 34.63
CA GLU A 120 1.28 11.99 34.40
C GLU A 120 1.43 11.11 35.66
N THR A 121 1.12 9.83 35.50
CA THR A 121 1.06 8.87 36.60
C THR A 121 2.28 7.95 36.63
N LEU A 122 2.80 7.58 35.46
CA LEU A 122 3.98 6.73 35.28
C LEU A 122 4.79 7.16 34.06
N ARG A 123 6.11 7.03 34.13
CA ARG A 123 7.05 7.19 33.01
C ARG A 123 8.06 6.04 32.98
N PHE A 124 8.42 5.59 31.78
CA PHE A 124 9.56 4.70 31.54
C PHE A 124 10.43 5.30 30.44
N SER A 125 11.69 5.60 30.76
CA SER A 125 12.63 6.26 29.84
C SER A 125 13.70 5.28 29.33
N TYR A 126 14.15 5.48 28.09
CA TYR A 126 15.18 4.67 27.43
C TYR A 126 15.98 5.52 26.42
N SER A 127 17.14 5.02 25.99
CA SER A 127 18.00 5.70 25.01
C SER A 127 18.62 4.74 24.00
N GLY A 128 19.13 5.28 22.88
CA GLY A 128 19.83 4.50 21.85
C GLY A 128 21.05 3.73 22.36
N ALA A 129 21.66 4.16 23.48
CA ALA A 129 22.80 3.47 24.09
C ALA A 129 22.45 2.06 24.61
N GLU A 130 21.16 1.75 24.78
CA GLU A 130 20.67 0.43 25.19
C GLU A 130 20.47 -0.53 24.02
N PHE A 131 20.67 -0.05 22.78
CA PHE A 131 20.47 -0.81 21.55
C PHE A 131 21.74 -0.79 20.70
N SER A 132 21.87 -1.81 19.84
CA SER A 132 22.99 -1.99 18.92
C SER A 132 22.48 -2.05 17.48
N GLY A 133 21.99 -3.20 17.03
CA GLY A 133 21.56 -3.43 15.65
C GLY A 133 20.05 -3.44 15.47
N GLU A 134 19.29 -3.20 16.54
CA GLU A 134 17.85 -3.34 16.54
C GLU A 134 17.18 -2.26 15.71
N ARG A 135 16.12 -2.65 14.98
CA ARG A 135 15.31 -1.78 14.11
C ARG A 135 13.88 -1.61 14.59
N ALA A 136 13.51 -2.30 15.65
CA ALA A 136 12.25 -2.10 16.37
C ALA A 136 12.46 -2.28 17.87
N ILE A 137 11.62 -1.66 18.69
CA ILE A 137 11.63 -1.76 20.15
C ILE A 137 10.20 -2.00 20.62
N VAL A 138 9.98 -3.06 21.39
CA VAL A 138 8.79 -3.20 22.23
C VAL A 138 9.05 -2.43 23.52
N ILE A 139 8.37 -1.29 23.65
CA ILE A 139 8.61 -0.33 24.72
C ILE A 139 7.91 -0.77 25.99
N CYS A 140 6.63 -1.13 25.90
CA CYS A 140 5.83 -1.55 27.04
C CYS A 140 4.68 -2.47 26.61
N GLU A 141 4.10 -3.15 27.59
CA GLU A 141 2.90 -3.97 27.41
C GLU A 141 1.85 -3.61 28.46
N ILE A 142 0.57 -3.67 28.08
CA ILE A 142 -0.57 -3.58 28.99
C ILE A 142 -1.32 -4.91 28.91
N TYR A 143 -1.38 -5.70 29.98
CA TYR A 143 -1.94 -7.05 29.95
C TYR A 143 -2.94 -7.28 31.06
N ARG A 144 -3.93 -8.14 30.79
CA ARG A 144 -4.99 -8.48 31.72
C ARG A 144 -4.49 -9.50 32.74
N LYS A 145 -4.75 -9.25 34.03
CA LYS A 145 -4.47 -10.16 35.13
C LYS A 145 -5.63 -10.14 36.12
N GLY A 146 -6.48 -11.16 36.05
CA GLY A 146 -7.75 -11.17 36.78
C GLY A 146 -8.68 -10.07 36.27
N ASP A 147 -9.19 -9.25 37.19
CA ASP A 147 -10.11 -8.14 36.90
C ASP A 147 -9.40 -6.79 36.66
N ASP A 148 -8.06 -6.80 36.59
CA ASP A 148 -7.25 -5.61 36.40
C ASP A 148 -6.40 -5.70 35.13
N TRP A 149 -6.06 -4.54 34.57
CA TRP A 149 -5.05 -4.39 33.54
C TRP A 149 -3.75 -3.89 34.17
N ARG A 150 -2.62 -4.43 33.74
CA ARG A 150 -1.32 -4.09 34.29
C ARG A 150 -0.39 -3.59 33.22
N PHE A 151 0.29 -2.49 33.49
CA PHE A 151 1.41 -1.98 32.70
C PHE A 151 2.67 -2.82 32.98
N CYS A 152 3.52 -3.00 31.98
CA CYS A 152 4.86 -3.57 32.09
C CYS A 152 5.83 -2.73 31.24
N ALA A 153 6.88 -2.18 31.86
CA ALA A 153 8.00 -1.60 31.11
C ALA A 153 8.83 -2.74 30.50
N VAL A 154 9.06 -2.74 29.19
CA VAL A 154 9.72 -3.85 28.48
C VAL A 154 11.08 -3.43 27.92
N GLY A 155 11.13 -2.42 27.05
CA GLY A 155 12.36 -1.92 26.43
C GLY A 155 13.17 -2.99 25.68
N ARG A 156 12.51 -3.91 24.97
CA ARG A 156 13.16 -5.03 24.26
C ARG A 156 13.30 -4.69 22.78
N GLY A 157 14.53 -4.67 22.27
CA GLY A 157 14.80 -4.45 20.85
C GLY A 157 14.65 -5.70 19.98
N PHE A 158 14.46 -5.49 18.67
CA PHE A 158 14.29 -6.51 17.64
C PHE A 158 15.15 -6.17 16.40
N ASN A 159 16.09 -7.05 16.06
CA ASN A 159 17.01 -6.86 14.91
C ASN A 159 16.29 -6.85 13.56
N GLY A 160 15.32 -7.76 13.34
CA GLY A 160 14.59 -7.85 12.07
C GLY A 160 13.49 -6.80 11.88
N GLY A 161 13.51 -5.72 12.67
CA GLY A 161 12.55 -4.62 12.57
C GLY A 161 11.10 -5.03 12.83
N LEU A 162 10.18 -4.28 12.23
CA LEU A 162 8.74 -4.52 12.37
C LEU A 162 8.33 -5.92 11.88
N LYS A 163 8.95 -6.41 10.80
CA LYS A 163 8.69 -7.76 10.25
C LYS A 163 8.91 -8.85 11.28
N ALA A 164 10.10 -8.91 11.88
CA ALA A 164 10.41 -9.92 12.89
C ALA A 164 9.53 -9.77 14.14
N LEU A 165 9.10 -8.55 14.46
CA LEU A 165 8.18 -8.30 15.55
C LEU A 165 6.78 -8.88 15.25
N ILE A 166 6.25 -8.66 14.05
CA ILE A 166 4.96 -9.21 13.60
C ILE A 166 5.01 -10.75 13.61
N GLU A 167 6.07 -11.33 13.05
CA GLU A 167 6.31 -12.78 13.04
C GLU A 167 6.35 -13.36 14.47
N SER A 168 6.96 -12.64 15.41
CA SER A 168 7.03 -13.07 16.82
C SER A 168 5.65 -13.15 17.51
N TYR A 169 4.67 -12.38 17.04
CA TYR A 169 3.28 -12.44 17.52
C TYR A 169 2.42 -13.43 16.73
N GLY A 170 3.03 -14.35 15.96
CA GLY A 170 2.29 -15.32 15.16
C GLY A 170 1.46 -14.68 14.04
N GLY A 171 1.70 -13.40 13.77
CA GLY A 171 1.32 -12.80 12.50
C GLY A 171 2.22 -13.38 11.42
N SER A 172 1.66 -13.68 10.26
CA SER A 172 2.47 -14.04 9.11
C SER A 172 2.76 -12.76 8.34
N VAL A 173 4.02 -12.34 8.28
CA VAL A 173 4.46 -11.59 7.10
C VAL A 173 4.63 -12.64 6.02
N ALA A 174 3.74 -12.63 5.02
CA ALA A 174 3.65 -13.69 4.03
C ALA A 174 5.04 -14.08 3.51
N SER A 175 5.49 -15.28 3.89
CA SER A 175 6.71 -15.90 3.37
C SER A 175 6.28 -16.84 2.25
N PRO A 176 6.88 -16.76 1.05
CA PRO A 176 6.53 -17.67 -0.03
C PRO A 176 6.85 -19.10 0.40
N THR A 177 5.83 -19.96 0.38
CA THR A 177 6.02 -21.40 0.57
C THR A 177 6.82 -21.93 -0.63
N PRO A 178 7.99 -22.57 -0.45
CA PRO A 178 8.68 -23.21 -1.55
C PRO A 178 7.77 -24.32 -2.10
N ALA A 179 7.36 -24.20 -3.36
CA ALA A 179 6.60 -25.21 -4.05
C ALA A 179 7.42 -26.50 -4.15
N GLN A 180 6.85 -27.60 -3.66
CA GLN A 180 7.35 -28.96 -3.86
C GLN A 180 7.42 -29.26 -5.37
N PRO A 181 8.48 -29.91 -5.90
CA PRO A 181 8.60 -30.15 -7.33
C PRO A 181 7.43 -30.98 -7.86
N ALA A 182 6.69 -30.45 -8.83
CA ALA A 182 5.61 -31.14 -9.51
C ALA A 182 6.15 -32.36 -10.28
N ALA A 183 5.49 -33.51 -10.09
CA ALA A 183 5.72 -34.69 -10.90
C ALA A 183 5.28 -34.45 -12.37
N ALA A 184 6.05 -34.99 -13.31
CA ALA A 184 5.84 -34.83 -14.75
C ALA A 184 4.49 -35.41 -15.25
N PRO A 185 3.92 -34.86 -16.33
CA PRO A 185 2.61 -35.27 -16.84
C PRO A 185 2.69 -36.59 -17.63
N VAL A 186 1.68 -37.45 -17.43
CA VAL A 186 1.44 -38.65 -18.26
C VAL A 186 0.38 -38.31 -19.32
N PRO A 187 0.49 -38.77 -20.59
CA PRO A 187 -0.45 -38.41 -21.65
C PRO A 187 -1.81 -39.11 -21.51
N ALA A 188 -2.86 -38.43 -21.98
CA ALA A 188 -4.24 -38.88 -22.02
C ALA A 188 -4.48 -40.01 -23.04
N GLY A 189 -5.34 -40.98 -22.68
CA GLY A 189 -5.90 -41.92 -23.65
C GLY A 189 -6.92 -42.92 -23.07
N ALA A 190 -8.13 -42.86 -23.63
CA ALA A 190 -9.17 -43.90 -23.73
C ALA A 190 -10.26 -43.98 -22.64
N ALA A 191 -11.45 -44.36 -23.13
CA ALA A 191 -12.80 -44.07 -22.65
C ALA A 191 -13.50 -45.23 -21.92
N ASP A 192 -14.74 -44.94 -21.53
CA ASP A 192 -15.89 -45.80 -21.19
C ASP A 192 -16.13 -46.29 -19.74
N ALA A 193 -17.19 -45.70 -19.15
CA ALA A 193 -18.29 -46.13 -18.25
C ALA A 193 -18.25 -47.48 -17.48
N PRO A 194 -19.17 -47.77 -16.50
CA PRO A 194 -20.22 -46.97 -15.85
C PRO A 194 -20.19 -47.02 -14.28
N ALA A 195 -21.08 -46.25 -13.64
CA ALA A 195 -21.31 -46.25 -12.19
C ALA A 195 -22.21 -47.42 -11.71
N PRO A 196 -22.05 -47.89 -10.44
CA PRO A 196 -23.17 -48.44 -9.68
C PRO A 196 -23.15 -47.96 -8.18
N PRO A 197 -24.04 -48.40 -7.29
CA PRO A 197 -25.19 -47.61 -6.83
C PRO A 197 -25.11 -47.23 -5.33
N ALA A 198 -26.05 -46.37 -4.91
CA ALA A 198 -26.28 -46.04 -3.50
C ALA A 198 -26.91 -47.20 -2.71
N GLU A 199 -26.42 -47.44 -1.49
CA GLU A 199 -27.07 -48.28 -0.49
C GLU A 199 -26.99 -47.61 0.89
N GLN A 200 -28.15 -47.52 1.55
CA GLN A 200 -28.38 -46.94 2.88
C GLN A 200 -28.34 -48.00 4.00
N ALA A 201 -28.26 -47.49 5.23
CA ALA A 201 -28.43 -48.13 6.56
C ALA A 201 -27.13 -48.68 7.19
N GLY A 202 -26.75 -48.38 8.43
CA GLY A 202 -27.31 -47.58 9.52
C GLY A 202 -26.40 -47.77 10.74
N GLY A 203 -26.22 -46.76 11.59
CA GLY A 203 -25.42 -46.91 12.81
C GLY A 203 -25.10 -45.60 13.53
N ILE A 204 -25.73 -45.42 14.70
CA ILE A 204 -25.72 -44.26 15.58
C ILE A 204 -24.35 -44.05 16.25
N ARG A 205 -23.83 -42.81 16.33
CA ARG A 205 -23.26 -42.21 17.58
C ARG A 205 -22.88 -40.72 17.44
N ALA A 206 -22.93 -40.08 18.61
CA ALA A 206 -22.96 -38.65 18.89
C ALA A 206 -21.70 -37.84 18.53
N GLY A 207 -21.91 -36.56 18.19
CA GLY A 207 -20.86 -35.53 18.09
C GLY A 207 -21.33 -34.31 17.30
N ALA A 208 -21.78 -33.25 17.99
CA ALA A 208 -22.19 -31.97 17.38
C ALA A 208 -20.96 -31.14 16.91
N PRO A 209 -21.18 -30.02 16.18
CA PRO A 209 -20.80 -29.84 14.80
C PRO A 209 -19.41 -29.20 14.64
N ARG A 210 -18.59 -29.74 13.73
CA ARG A 210 -17.44 -28.99 13.19
C ARG A 210 -17.82 -28.47 11.81
N ARG A 211 -18.52 -27.33 11.82
CA ARG A 211 -18.72 -26.52 10.62
C ARG A 211 -17.34 -25.96 10.24
N PRO A 212 -16.84 -26.16 9.01
CA PRO A 212 -15.52 -25.64 8.65
C PRO A 212 -15.56 -24.11 8.68
N ALA A 213 -14.46 -23.52 9.16
CA ALA A 213 -14.18 -22.08 9.20
C ALA A 213 -14.08 -21.43 7.79
N ASN A 214 -14.68 -22.05 6.77
CA ASN A 214 -14.61 -21.64 5.37
C ASN A 214 -15.86 -20.87 4.89
N ALA A 215 -16.78 -20.53 5.79
CA ALA A 215 -17.99 -19.78 5.46
C ALA A 215 -17.83 -18.25 5.62
N ALA A 216 -16.82 -17.79 6.35
CA ALA A 216 -16.63 -16.35 6.60
C ALA A 216 -15.88 -15.65 5.44
N PHE A 217 -14.91 -16.33 4.81
CA PHE A 217 -14.25 -15.83 3.59
C PHE A 217 -15.23 -15.77 2.40
N GLN A 218 -16.21 -16.68 2.36
CA GLN A 218 -17.29 -16.67 1.38
C GLN A 218 -18.30 -15.54 1.57
N ASN A 219 -18.28 -14.77 2.67
CA ASN A 219 -19.26 -13.72 2.93
C ASN A 219 -18.75 -12.29 2.66
N VAL A 220 -17.45 -12.05 2.52
CA VAL A 220 -16.92 -10.75 2.01
C VAL A 220 -16.83 -10.74 0.48
N VAL A 221 -16.51 -11.90 -0.12
CA VAL A 221 -16.60 -12.11 -1.58
C VAL A 221 -18.06 -12.07 -2.08
N ARG A 222 -19.06 -12.02 -1.18
CA ARG A 222 -20.48 -11.87 -1.52
C ARG A 222 -20.98 -10.42 -1.64
N SER A 223 -20.14 -9.41 -1.37
CA SER A 223 -20.54 -7.99 -1.50
C SER A 223 -19.69 -7.17 -2.48
N LEU A 224 -18.66 -7.77 -3.09
CA LEU A 224 -17.89 -7.11 -4.16
C LEU A 224 -18.58 -7.34 -5.51
N PRO A 225 -18.55 -6.36 -6.43
CA PRO A 225 -19.02 -6.57 -7.80
C PRO A 225 -18.33 -7.77 -8.45
N ALA A 226 -19.05 -8.51 -9.30
CA ALA A 226 -18.55 -9.75 -9.90
C ALA A 226 -17.31 -9.51 -10.78
N GLU A 227 -17.25 -8.34 -11.38
CA GLU A 227 -16.17 -7.86 -12.23
C GLU A 227 -14.90 -7.67 -11.40
N VAL A 228 -15.02 -7.08 -10.20
CA VAL A 228 -13.90 -6.92 -9.26
C VAL A 228 -13.37 -8.28 -8.81
N CYS A 229 -14.26 -9.22 -8.47
CA CYS A 229 -13.86 -10.59 -8.15
C CYS A 229 -13.12 -11.25 -9.32
N THR A 230 -13.58 -11.04 -10.55
CA THR A 230 -12.93 -11.57 -11.76
C THR A 230 -11.53 -10.98 -11.94
N ARG A 231 -11.36 -9.67 -11.72
CA ARG A 231 -10.04 -9.01 -11.75
C ARG A 231 -9.11 -9.56 -10.68
N MET A 232 -9.61 -9.75 -9.46
CA MET A 232 -8.85 -10.34 -8.35
C MET A 232 -8.38 -11.76 -8.70
N ASP A 233 -9.26 -12.60 -9.26
CA ASP A 233 -8.92 -13.98 -9.66
C ASP A 233 -7.94 -14.02 -10.83
N ASN A 234 -8.08 -13.11 -11.80
CA ASN A 234 -7.14 -12.97 -12.93
C ASN A 234 -5.75 -12.59 -12.40
N LEU A 235 -5.66 -11.58 -11.54
CA LEU A 235 -4.41 -11.14 -10.94
C LEU A 235 -3.77 -12.25 -10.10
N ALA A 236 -4.55 -12.91 -9.23
CA ALA A 236 -4.05 -13.97 -8.36
C ALA A 236 -3.42 -15.14 -9.14
N ARG A 237 -3.92 -15.44 -10.35
CA ARG A 237 -3.33 -16.45 -11.25
C ARG A 237 -1.99 -16.02 -11.85
N GLN A 238 -1.76 -14.72 -11.97
CA GLN A 238 -0.56 -14.12 -12.56
C GLN A 238 0.48 -13.73 -11.52
N CYS A 239 0.10 -13.62 -10.25
CA CYS A 239 1.03 -13.37 -9.14
C CYS A 239 2.15 -14.43 -9.12
N ARG A 240 3.37 -13.96 -9.35
CA ARG A 240 4.61 -14.72 -9.20
C ARG A 240 5.64 -13.85 -8.46
N GLY A 241 6.79 -14.42 -8.12
CA GLY A 241 7.88 -13.70 -7.48
C GLY A 241 7.60 -13.23 -6.03
N ASP A 242 8.45 -12.35 -5.53
CA ASP A 242 8.31 -11.72 -4.21
C ASP A 242 7.50 -10.43 -4.33
N THR A 243 6.19 -10.59 -4.49
CA THR A 243 5.21 -9.49 -4.67
C THR A 243 4.39 -9.22 -3.41
N ALA A 244 4.76 -9.84 -2.29
CA ALA A 244 4.07 -9.69 -1.01
C ALA A 244 4.05 -8.23 -0.54
N TYR A 245 5.07 -7.45 -0.86
CA TYR A 245 5.16 -6.03 -0.53
C TYR A 245 4.09 -5.17 -1.21
N LEU A 246 3.51 -5.63 -2.33
CA LEU A 246 2.40 -4.96 -3.03
C LEU A 246 1.02 -5.27 -2.42
N SER A 247 0.93 -6.17 -1.44
CA SER A 247 -0.37 -6.67 -0.94
C SER A 247 -1.27 -5.55 -0.41
N GLU A 248 -0.72 -4.58 0.32
CA GLU A 248 -1.49 -3.44 0.83
C GLU A 248 -1.94 -2.50 -0.30
N LEU A 249 -1.08 -2.28 -1.31
CA LEU A 249 -1.46 -1.52 -2.50
C LEU A 249 -2.63 -2.19 -3.22
N TYR A 250 -2.59 -3.52 -3.42
CA TYR A 250 -3.71 -4.25 -4.03
C TYR A 250 -4.98 -4.22 -3.20
N LYS A 251 -4.89 -4.35 -1.86
CA LYS A 251 -6.06 -4.21 -0.98
C LYS A 251 -6.72 -2.84 -1.16
N ASN A 252 -5.92 -1.77 -1.13
CA ASN A 252 -6.41 -0.40 -1.33
C ASN A 252 -6.99 -0.20 -2.72
N MET A 253 -6.33 -0.73 -3.75
CA MET A 253 -6.78 -0.60 -5.14
C MET A 253 -8.11 -1.33 -5.37
N PHE A 254 -8.25 -2.59 -4.95
CA PHE A 254 -9.50 -3.34 -5.13
C PHE A 254 -10.66 -2.78 -4.28
N LEU A 255 -10.36 -2.27 -3.08
CA LEU A 255 -11.35 -1.54 -2.28
C LEU A 255 -11.87 -0.32 -3.03
N MET A 256 -10.98 0.44 -3.66
CA MET A 256 -11.38 1.60 -4.45
C MET A 256 -12.11 1.19 -5.72
N LEU A 257 -11.59 0.22 -6.49
CA LEU A 257 -12.18 -0.27 -7.74
C LEU A 257 -13.63 -0.73 -7.57
N ALA A 258 -13.98 -1.33 -6.43
CA ALA A 258 -15.36 -1.71 -6.11
C ALA A 258 -16.37 -0.56 -6.08
N ARG A 259 -15.89 0.69 -6.02
CA ARG A 259 -16.72 1.91 -6.05
C ARG A 259 -16.88 2.50 -7.45
N TYR A 260 -16.15 1.97 -8.46
CA TYR A 260 -16.10 2.48 -9.84
C TYR A 260 -16.41 1.34 -10.83
N PRO A 261 -17.68 0.90 -10.94
CA PRO A 261 -18.07 -0.25 -11.76
C PRO A 261 -17.70 -0.09 -13.24
N GLY A 262 -17.77 1.12 -13.80
CA GLY A 262 -17.40 1.36 -15.20
C GLY A 262 -15.92 1.11 -15.49
N ALA A 263 -15.06 1.40 -14.51
CA ALA A 263 -13.63 1.08 -14.58
C ALA A 263 -13.36 -0.42 -14.32
N ALA A 264 -14.14 -1.09 -13.48
CA ALA A 264 -13.98 -2.52 -13.19
C ALA A 264 -14.37 -3.41 -14.38
N GLU A 265 -15.45 -3.05 -15.08
CA GLU A 265 -16.03 -3.80 -16.20
C GLU A 265 -15.13 -3.86 -17.45
N ARG A 266 -14.34 -2.82 -17.70
CA ARG A 266 -13.59 -2.67 -18.95
C ARG A 266 -12.11 -2.89 -18.75
N SER A 267 -11.48 -3.62 -19.68
CA SER A 267 -10.02 -3.72 -19.68
C SER A 267 -9.45 -2.39 -20.16
N VAL A 268 -8.56 -1.80 -19.36
CA VAL A 268 -7.86 -0.55 -19.68
C VAL A 268 -6.37 -0.85 -19.75
N GLN A 269 -5.74 -0.55 -20.88
CA GLN A 269 -4.29 -0.64 -20.99
C GLN A 269 -3.67 0.58 -20.34
N VAL A 270 -2.74 0.36 -19.41
CA VAL A 270 -2.05 1.46 -18.72
C VAL A 270 -0.61 1.53 -19.19
N VAL A 271 -0.20 2.75 -19.54
CA VAL A 271 1.15 3.09 -19.97
C VAL A 271 1.69 4.11 -18.98
N MET A 272 2.81 3.83 -18.34
CA MET A 272 3.54 4.81 -17.55
C MET A 272 4.59 5.48 -18.43
N CYS A 273 4.63 6.81 -18.43
CA CYS A 273 5.66 7.59 -19.09
C CYS A 273 6.34 8.49 -18.05
N SER A 274 7.63 8.29 -17.83
CA SER A 274 8.34 8.93 -16.72
C SER A 274 9.46 9.84 -17.19
N ASP A 275 9.49 11.05 -16.66
CA ASP A 275 10.62 11.95 -16.79
C ASP A 275 11.88 11.32 -16.15
N ILE A 276 12.98 11.32 -16.89
CA ILE A 276 14.30 10.81 -16.49
C ILE A 276 15.39 11.88 -16.69
N SER A 277 15.00 13.14 -16.68
CA SER A 277 15.91 14.28 -16.73
C SER A 277 16.78 14.38 -15.47
N GLY A 278 17.79 15.25 -15.52
CA GLY A 278 18.75 15.40 -14.42
C GLY A 278 18.12 15.90 -13.12
N SER A 279 17.05 16.69 -13.17
CA SER A 279 16.35 17.18 -11.98
C SER A 279 15.62 16.05 -11.24
N MET A 280 15.21 15.01 -11.95
CA MET A 280 14.62 13.80 -11.38
C MET A 280 15.64 12.86 -10.70
N PHE A 281 16.95 13.11 -10.80
CA PHE A 281 18.00 12.19 -10.35
C PHE A 281 17.81 11.70 -8.91
N ASP A 282 17.54 12.62 -7.97
CA ASP A 282 17.35 12.26 -6.57
C ASP A 282 16.05 11.50 -6.30
N GLN A 283 15.01 11.71 -7.12
CA GLN A 283 13.75 10.95 -7.01
C GLN A 283 13.98 9.47 -7.37
N TYR A 284 14.81 9.19 -8.38
CA TYR A 284 15.19 7.81 -8.72
C TYR A 284 16.19 7.22 -7.73
N ARG A 285 17.28 7.94 -7.43
CA ARG A 285 18.35 7.47 -6.55
C ARG A 285 17.84 7.07 -5.16
N ASN A 286 16.90 7.83 -4.62
CA ASN A 286 16.34 7.57 -3.29
C ASN A 286 15.13 6.60 -3.33
N GLY A 287 14.85 5.97 -4.47
CA GLY A 287 13.81 4.95 -4.62
C GLY A 287 12.37 5.49 -4.62
N ARG A 288 12.16 6.81 -4.70
CA ARG A 288 10.81 7.39 -4.77
C ARG A 288 10.12 7.00 -6.07
N MET A 289 10.83 7.06 -7.19
CA MET A 289 10.28 6.63 -8.47
C MET A 289 10.00 5.13 -8.53
N GLN A 290 10.73 4.30 -7.79
CA GLN A 290 10.38 2.88 -7.65
C GLN A 290 9.02 2.73 -6.94
N ARG A 291 8.75 3.51 -5.89
CA ARG A 291 7.43 3.51 -5.22
C ARG A 291 6.32 4.00 -6.15
N VAL A 292 6.58 5.01 -6.98
CA VAL A 292 5.63 5.46 -8.01
C VAL A 292 5.32 4.30 -8.97
N VAL A 293 6.36 3.60 -9.46
CA VAL A 293 6.21 2.42 -10.32
C VAL A 293 5.38 1.33 -9.61
N ASP A 294 5.62 1.05 -8.34
CA ASP A 294 4.86 0.06 -7.57
C ASP A 294 3.36 0.42 -7.48
N LYS A 295 3.03 1.67 -7.16
CA LYS A 295 1.64 2.16 -7.08
C LYS A 295 0.94 2.11 -8.44
N PHE A 296 1.62 2.59 -9.49
CA PHE A 296 1.06 2.64 -10.84
C PHE A 296 0.95 1.27 -11.49
N PHE A 297 1.90 0.38 -11.23
CA PHE A 297 1.81 -1.00 -11.65
C PHE A 297 0.65 -1.72 -10.95
N THR A 298 0.44 -1.49 -9.66
CA THR A 298 -0.73 -2.00 -8.94
C THR A 298 -2.02 -1.53 -9.61
N TYR A 299 -2.14 -0.22 -9.88
CA TYR A 299 -3.27 0.35 -10.60
C TYR A 299 -3.47 -0.32 -11.98
N ALA A 300 -2.42 -0.36 -12.80
CA ALA A 300 -2.41 -0.93 -14.14
C ALA A 300 -2.83 -2.41 -14.18
N SER A 301 -2.19 -3.23 -13.36
CA SER A 301 -2.41 -4.67 -13.33
C SER A 301 -3.78 -5.07 -12.79
N THR A 302 -4.45 -4.22 -12.01
CA THR A 302 -5.86 -4.44 -11.63
C THR A 302 -6.86 -4.09 -12.73
N LEU A 303 -6.51 -3.20 -13.65
CA LEU A 303 -7.39 -2.73 -14.72
C LEU A 303 -7.19 -3.47 -16.05
N SER A 304 -6.05 -4.14 -16.23
CA SER A 304 -5.66 -4.83 -17.45
C SER A 304 -5.65 -6.34 -17.26
N ASP A 305 -6.18 -7.08 -18.23
CA ASP A 305 -6.13 -8.55 -18.22
C ASP A 305 -4.71 -9.11 -18.42
N ALA A 306 -3.80 -8.34 -19.01
CA ALA A 306 -2.41 -8.72 -19.22
C ALA A 306 -1.57 -8.66 -17.92
N ALA A 307 -2.10 -8.06 -16.85
CA ALA A 307 -1.39 -7.73 -15.60
C ALA A 307 0.04 -7.16 -15.81
N ALA A 308 0.18 -6.34 -16.86
CA ALA A 308 1.40 -5.68 -17.25
C ALA A 308 1.13 -4.19 -17.44
N MET A 309 2.18 -3.39 -17.22
CA MET A 309 2.16 -1.95 -17.47
C MET A 309 3.29 -1.63 -18.44
N ASP A 310 2.95 -1.06 -19.60
CA ASP A 310 3.99 -0.57 -20.51
C ASP A 310 4.72 0.61 -19.87
N PHE A 311 6.04 0.68 -20.06
CA PHE A 311 6.85 1.72 -19.45
C PHE A 311 7.68 2.46 -20.49
N TRP A 312 7.56 3.78 -20.46
CA TRP A 312 8.33 4.74 -21.22
C TRP A 312 9.11 5.63 -20.27
N ALA A 313 10.31 6.02 -20.69
CA ALA A 313 11.01 7.13 -20.06
C ALA A 313 11.46 8.15 -21.11
N PHE A 314 11.59 9.41 -20.69
CA PHE A 314 11.98 10.49 -21.58
C PHE A 314 12.87 11.53 -20.89
N ALA A 315 13.76 12.11 -21.70
CA ALA A 315 14.53 13.31 -21.39
C ALA A 315 14.68 14.10 -22.70
N ALA A 316 15.89 14.25 -23.26
CA ALA A 316 16.06 14.83 -24.61
C ALA A 316 15.47 13.94 -25.71
N LYS A 317 15.32 12.64 -25.43
CA LYS A 317 14.71 11.63 -26.30
C LYS A 317 13.71 10.79 -25.51
N SER A 318 12.80 10.13 -26.20
CA SER A 318 11.88 9.16 -25.59
C SER A 318 12.25 7.71 -25.94
N ARG A 319 11.90 6.76 -25.05
CA ARG A 319 12.09 5.32 -25.29
C ARG A 319 11.13 4.46 -24.49
N GLN A 320 10.62 3.40 -25.13
CA GLN A 320 9.96 2.27 -24.46
C GLN A 320 10.98 1.29 -23.89
N PHE A 321 10.77 0.86 -22.65
CA PHE A 321 11.53 -0.20 -21.98
C PHE A 321 10.72 -1.49 -21.93
N GLY A 322 11.25 -2.55 -21.31
CA GLY A 322 10.46 -3.74 -21.02
C GLY A 322 9.17 -3.39 -20.26
N ALA A 323 8.10 -4.14 -20.45
CA ALA A 323 6.91 -3.93 -19.63
C ALA A 323 7.22 -4.23 -18.15
N VAL A 324 6.59 -3.48 -17.25
CA VAL A 324 6.57 -3.80 -15.82
C VAL A 324 5.55 -4.91 -15.62
N THR A 325 5.98 -5.97 -14.92
CA THR A 325 5.24 -7.21 -14.70
C THR A 325 5.47 -7.69 -13.27
N MET A 326 4.72 -8.71 -12.84
CA MET A 326 4.90 -9.33 -11.52
C MET A 326 6.33 -9.82 -11.27
N ASP A 327 7.03 -10.25 -12.32
CA ASP A 327 8.35 -10.86 -12.20
C ASP A 327 9.47 -9.82 -12.05
N ASN A 328 9.28 -8.60 -12.54
CA ASN A 328 10.33 -7.57 -12.61
C ASN A 328 9.96 -6.23 -11.99
N VAL A 329 8.74 -6.06 -11.44
CA VAL A 329 8.34 -4.80 -10.79
C VAL A 329 9.25 -4.44 -9.63
N ARG A 330 9.70 -5.44 -8.88
CA ARG A 330 10.63 -5.24 -7.78
C ARG A 330 11.96 -4.72 -8.31
N ASP A 331 12.37 -3.56 -7.81
CA ASP A 331 13.61 -2.87 -8.18
C ASP A 331 13.70 -2.55 -9.69
N TYR A 332 12.57 -2.47 -10.40
CA TYR A 332 12.48 -2.18 -11.83
C TYR A 332 13.35 -0.98 -12.24
N THR A 333 13.29 0.13 -11.50
CA THR A 333 14.09 1.34 -11.80
C THR A 333 15.59 1.15 -11.63
N PHE A 334 16.02 0.12 -10.90
CA PHE A 334 17.43 -0.18 -10.64
C PHE A 334 17.96 -1.33 -11.50
N ALA A 335 17.08 -2.23 -11.96
CA ALA A 335 17.47 -3.45 -12.65
C ALA A 335 17.26 -3.37 -14.18
N GLU A 336 16.13 -2.83 -14.63
CA GLU A 336 15.74 -2.91 -16.04
C GLU A 336 16.76 -2.18 -16.92
N MET A 337 17.22 -2.84 -17.99
CA MET A 337 18.27 -2.35 -18.89
C MET A 337 19.57 -1.85 -18.21
N GLY A 338 19.86 -2.24 -16.96
CA GLY A 338 21.01 -1.76 -16.20
C GLY A 338 20.76 -0.52 -15.35
N GLY A 339 19.49 -0.19 -15.08
CA GLY A 339 19.07 0.81 -14.09
C GLY A 339 19.00 2.25 -14.60
N PHE A 340 18.35 3.09 -13.80
CA PHE A 340 17.98 4.46 -14.16
C PHE A 340 19.17 5.34 -14.56
N GLU A 341 20.35 5.16 -13.96
CA GLU A 341 21.56 5.93 -14.31
C GLU A 341 21.95 5.71 -15.78
N ARG A 342 21.79 4.47 -16.26
CA ARG A 342 22.05 4.15 -17.67
C ARG A 342 20.97 4.72 -18.58
N TRP A 343 19.72 4.75 -18.13
CA TRP A 343 18.61 5.37 -18.88
C TRP A 343 18.85 6.86 -19.05
N MET A 344 19.22 7.56 -17.97
CA MET A 344 19.59 8.98 -17.97
C MET A 344 20.68 9.28 -18.99
N SER A 345 21.76 8.50 -18.98
CA SER A 345 22.84 8.64 -19.96
C SER A 345 22.36 8.40 -21.40
N MET A 346 21.57 7.35 -21.61
CA MET A 346 21.05 6.97 -22.93
C MET A 346 20.11 8.01 -23.54
N LEU A 347 19.26 8.61 -22.71
CA LEU A 347 18.22 9.55 -23.13
C LEU A 347 18.67 11.01 -23.06
N ASN A 348 19.95 11.25 -22.73
CA ASN A 348 20.55 12.58 -22.61
C ASN A 348 19.79 13.46 -21.61
N TYR A 349 19.89 13.08 -20.33
CA TYR A 349 19.21 13.70 -19.18
C TYR A 349 19.40 15.21 -18.99
N GLN A 350 20.29 15.86 -19.74
CA GLN A 350 20.55 17.31 -19.64
C GLN A 350 19.43 18.17 -20.22
N PHE A 351 18.51 17.58 -20.98
CA PHE A 351 17.38 18.26 -21.59
C PHE A 351 16.08 17.52 -21.29
N ASN A 352 14.96 18.23 -21.42
CA ASN A 352 13.62 17.67 -21.33
C ASN A 352 12.82 17.92 -22.60
N ASN A 353 12.05 16.93 -23.05
CA ASN A 353 11.24 16.98 -24.26
C ASN A 353 9.96 16.15 -24.11
N GLU A 354 9.04 16.64 -23.30
CA GLU A 354 7.74 16.03 -23.05
C GLU A 354 6.95 15.78 -24.35
N PRO A 355 6.89 16.73 -25.32
CA PRO A 355 6.15 16.51 -26.57
C PRO A 355 6.67 15.37 -27.43
N GLU A 356 7.96 15.02 -27.36
CA GLU A 356 8.49 13.86 -28.09
C GLU A 356 7.90 12.55 -27.55
N ALA A 357 7.96 12.36 -26.23
CA ALA A 357 7.38 11.19 -25.58
C ALA A 357 5.88 11.07 -25.84
N MET A 358 5.15 12.19 -25.77
CA MET A 358 3.72 12.21 -26.05
C MET A 358 3.40 11.83 -27.51
N ARG A 359 4.22 12.27 -28.48
CA ARG A 359 4.04 11.88 -29.89
C ARG A 359 4.34 10.40 -30.12
N ASP A 360 5.38 9.86 -29.52
CA ASP A 360 5.74 8.45 -29.65
C ASP A 360 4.64 7.53 -29.08
N ILE A 361 4.12 7.89 -27.90
CA ILE A 361 2.97 7.21 -27.31
C ILE A 361 1.73 7.35 -28.20
N MET A 362 1.41 8.55 -28.70
CA MET A 362 0.29 8.73 -29.63
C MET A 362 0.43 7.84 -30.87
N MET A 363 1.64 7.71 -31.44
CA MET A 363 1.87 6.89 -32.64
C MET A 363 1.63 5.39 -32.39
N ILE A 364 1.98 4.89 -31.21
CA ILE A 364 1.86 3.46 -30.88
C ILE A 364 0.45 3.12 -30.40
N TYR A 365 -0.11 3.95 -29.52
CA TYR A 365 -1.36 3.67 -28.82
C TYR A 365 -2.59 4.28 -29.49
N GLY A 366 -2.44 5.31 -30.33
CA GLY A 366 -3.57 6.01 -30.95
C GLY A 366 -4.35 5.16 -31.94
N GLY A 367 -3.72 4.12 -32.49
CA GLY A 367 -4.38 3.13 -33.35
C GLY A 367 -5.09 2.02 -32.58
N LEU A 368 -4.89 1.92 -31.26
CA LEU A 368 -5.54 0.90 -30.46
C LEU A 368 -7.01 1.30 -30.26
N ARG A 369 -7.92 0.40 -30.62
CA ARG A 369 -9.36 0.57 -30.43
C ARG A 369 -9.83 0.20 -29.02
N ALA A 370 -8.92 0.28 -28.04
CA ALA A 370 -9.16 -0.04 -26.64
C ALA A 370 -8.81 1.18 -25.78
N PRO A 371 -9.43 1.35 -24.61
CA PRO A 371 -9.06 2.43 -23.69
C PRO A 371 -7.61 2.31 -23.24
N VAL A 372 -6.83 3.36 -23.48
CA VAL A 372 -5.46 3.51 -23.02
C VAL A 372 -5.37 4.67 -22.03
N MET A 373 -4.85 4.41 -20.83
CA MET A 373 -4.56 5.44 -19.84
C MET A 373 -3.05 5.63 -19.73
N VAL A 374 -2.59 6.84 -20.00
CA VAL A 374 -1.20 7.25 -19.90
C VAL A 374 -1.00 7.98 -18.57
N LEU A 375 -0.18 7.40 -17.69
CA LEU A 375 0.28 8.02 -16.44
C LEU A 375 1.60 8.75 -16.75
N PHE A 376 1.53 10.07 -16.97
CA PHE A 376 2.66 10.89 -17.40
C PHE A 376 3.26 11.63 -16.21
N VAL A 377 4.45 11.22 -15.77
CA VAL A 377 5.12 11.75 -14.57
C VAL A 377 6.21 12.74 -14.95
N THR A 378 6.21 13.91 -14.31
CA THR A 378 7.23 14.97 -14.50
C THR A 378 7.43 15.76 -13.21
N ASP A 379 8.59 16.40 -13.05
CA ASP A 379 8.84 17.38 -11.99
C ASP A 379 8.59 18.84 -12.45
N GLY A 380 8.10 19.06 -13.67
CA GLY A 380 7.67 20.38 -14.16
C GLY A 380 8.64 21.03 -15.14
N HIS A 381 8.69 22.37 -15.16
CA HIS A 381 9.42 23.18 -16.15
C HIS A 381 9.01 22.89 -17.61
N LEU A 382 7.71 22.67 -17.84
CA LEU A 382 7.19 22.42 -19.18
C LEU A 382 7.34 23.68 -20.02
N SER A 383 8.18 23.61 -21.04
CA SER A 383 8.55 24.77 -21.87
C SER A 383 7.84 24.81 -23.22
N ALA A 384 7.06 23.78 -23.55
CA ALA A 384 6.49 23.55 -24.87
C ALA A 384 4.95 23.49 -24.87
N ASP A 385 4.30 24.43 -24.17
CA ASP A 385 2.83 24.48 -23.98
C ASP A 385 2.03 24.24 -25.27
N TRP A 386 2.35 24.96 -26.35
CA TRP A 386 1.67 24.81 -27.66
C TRP A 386 1.75 23.39 -28.23
N ALA A 387 2.92 22.75 -28.13
CA ALA A 387 3.12 21.42 -28.69
C ALA A 387 2.35 20.36 -27.89
N ILE A 388 2.30 20.51 -26.57
CA ILE A 388 1.51 19.65 -25.67
C ILE A 388 0.02 19.83 -25.97
N GLU A 389 -0.45 21.08 -26.05
CA GLU A 389 -1.83 21.42 -26.39
C GLU A 389 -2.26 20.77 -27.72
N GLU A 390 -1.45 20.90 -28.77
CA GLU A 390 -1.70 20.30 -30.08
C GLU A 390 -1.85 18.77 -29.99
N ILE A 391 -1.00 18.10 -29.20
CA ILE A 391 -1.07 16.65 -29.01
C ILE A 391 -2.31 16.27 -28.21
N LEU A 392 -2.70 17.01 -27.18
CA LEU A 392 -3.92 16.77 -26.41
C LEU A 392 -5.17 16.91 -27.28
N ILE A 393 -5.23 17.94 -28.13
CA ILE A 393 -6.31 18.11 -29.12
C ILE A 393 -6.35 16.93 -30.09
N LYS A 394 -5.21 16.52 -30.66
CA LYS A 394 -5.15 15.38 -31.59
C LYS A 394 -5.57 14.06 -30.94
N THR A 395 -5.03 13.79 -29.74
CA THR A 395 -5.25 12.53 -29.01
C THR A 395 -6.67 12.40 -28.46
N SER A 396 -7.38 13.52 -28.25
CA SER A 396 -8.78 13.53 -27.79
C SER A 396 -9.77 12.89 -28.76
N ARG A 397 -9.34 12.55 -29.99
CA ARG A 397 -10.13 11.84 -31.00
C ARG A 397 -9.96 10.32 -30.93
N PHE A 398 -9.08 9.85 -30.04
CA PHE A 398 -8.76 8.44 -29.82
C PHE A 398 -9.08 8.06 -28.37
N PRO A 399 -9.22 6.77 -28.04
CA PRO A 399 -9.45 6.33 -26.67
C PRO A 399 -8.12 6.36 -25.86
N ILE A 400 -7.45 7.52 -25.81
CA ILE A 400 -6.28 7.79 -24.98
C ILE A 400 -6.61 8.85 -23.93
N PHE A 401 -6.39 8.54 -22.66
CA PHE A 401 -6.48 9.46 -21.54
C PHE A 401 -5.10 9.80 -20.99
N TRP A 402 -4.80 11.08 -20.81
CA TRP A 402 -3.56 11.58 -20.23
C TRP A 402 -3.78 12.01 -18.80
N GLN A 403 -3.34 11.20 -17.85
CA GLN A 403 -3.23 11.62 -16.47
C GLN A 403 -1.80 12.13 -16.24
N PHE A 404 -1.66 13.45 -16.11
CA PHE A 404 -0.39 14.07 -15.73
C PHE A 404 -0.24 14.05 -14.21
N ILE A 405 0.97 13.72 -13.74
CA ILE A 405 1.35 13.69 -12.34
C ILE A 405 2.61 14.53 -12.17
N GLY A 406 2.48 15.67 -11.52
CA GLY A 406 3.59 16.54 -11.12
C GLY A 406 4.14 16.12 -9.77
N ILE A 407 5.45 15.86 -9.64
CA ILE A 407 6.09 15.47 -8.38
C ILE A 407 7.21 16.44 -8.02
N GLY A 408 7.05 17.17 -6.91
CA GLY A 408 8.15 17.87 -6.24
C GLY A 408 8.72 19.09 -6.98
N GLY A 409 8.00 19.62 -7.97
CA GLY A 409 8.42 20.84 -8.66
C GLY A 409 7.30 21.83 -8.95
N SER A 410 7.58 22.74 -9.87
CA SER A 410 6.81 23.96 -10.15
C SER A 410 6.75 24.26 -11.65
N GLU A 411 5.98 25.28 -12.01
CA GLU A 411 5.91 25.75 -13.41
C GLU A 411 5.42 24.66 -14.38
N TYR A 412 4.26 24.09 -14.07
CA TYR A 412 3.64 23.03 -14.90
C TYR A 412 2.94 23.56 -16.16
N GLY A 413 3.09 24.86 -16.47
CA GLY A 413 2.57 25.49 -17.69
C GLY A 413 1.13 25.13 -17.99
N ILE A 414 0.91 24.66 -19.23
CA ILE A 414 -0.40 24.26 -19.77
C ILE A 414 -1.16 23.23 -18.92
N LEU A 415 -0.47 22.42 -18.09
CA LEU A 415 -1.11 21.42 -17.24
C LEU A 415 -2.01 22.04 -16.16
N SER A 416 -1.78 23.30 -15.79
CA SER A 416 -2.63 24.02 -14.82
C SER A 416 -3.92 24.55 -15.43
N CYS A 417 -4.02 24.56 -16.77
CA CYS A 417 -5.13 25.15 -17.53
C CYS A 417 -5.74 24.14 -18.52
N LEU A 418 -5.66 22.84 -18.25
CA LEU A 418 -6.17 21.79 -19.17
C LEU A 418 -7.65 21.96 -19.54
N ASN A 419 -8.46 22.46 -18.61
CA ASN A 419 -9.88 22.76 -18.79
C ASN A 419 -10.14 23.94 -19.74
N GLU A 420 -9.14 24.77 -20.01
CA GLU A 420 -9.22 25.93 -20.92
C GLU A 420 -8.82 25.58 -22.37
N ILE A 421 -8.32 24.37 -22.62
CA ILE A 421 -7.93 23.92 -23.97
C ILE A 421 -9.18 23.62 -24.81
N ASP A 422 -9.48 24.54 -25.72
CA ASP A 422 -10.55 24.41 -26.71
C ASP A 422 -10.22 23.39 -27.81
N GLY A 423 -11.26 22.87 -28.48
CA GLY A 423 -11.11 21.99 -29.65
C GLY A 423 -10.87 20.51 -29.36
N ARG A 424 -10.72 20.12 -28.09
CA ARG A 424 -10.68 18.70 -27.69
C ARG A 424 -12.01 18.00 -27.97
N HIS A 425 -11.95 16.83 -28.59
CA HIS A 425 -13.13 16.02 -28.91
C HIS A 425 -13.66 15.23 -27.70
N SER A 426 -12.81 14.86 -26.74
CA SER A 426 -13.18 14.36 -25.41
C SER A 426 -12.34 15.04 -24.33
N ASN A 427 -12.80 15.06 -23.08
CA ASN A 427 -12.01 15.55 -21.95
C ASN A 427 -10.95 14.51 -21.56
N ASN A 428 -9.93 14.36 -22.40
CA ASN A 428 -8.97 13.28 -22.35
C ASN A 428 -7.73 13.55 -21.51
N ALA A 429 -7.78 14.51 -20.59
CA ALA A 429 -6.62 14.86 -19.77
C ALA A 429 -7.03 15.37 -18.39
N ALA A 430 -6.22 15.01 -17.38
CA ALA A 430 -6.31 15.51 -16.02
C ALA A 430 -4.89 15.74 -15.46
N PHE A 431 -4.78 16.61 -14.45
CA PHE A 431 -3.51 16.92 -13.80
C PHE A 431 -3.64 16.77 -12.28
N LEU A 432 -2.71 16.02 -11.70
CA LEU A 432 -2.54 15.86 -10.26
C LEU A 432 -1.16 16.39 -9.86
N LYS A 433 -1.11 17.41 -9.01
CA LYS A 433 0.13 17.94 -8.46
C LYS A 433 0.37 17.40 -7.04
N LEU A 434 1.57 16.89 -6.80
CA LEU A 434 2.06 16.40 -5.51
C LEU A 434 3.46 16.96 -5.23
N GLU A 435 3.83 17.14 -3.96
CA GLU A 435 5.22 17.45 -3.59
C GLU A 435 6.01 16.14 -3.45
N ASP A 436 5.39 15.09 -2.89
CA ASP A 436 5.87 13.71 -2.86
C ASP A 436 4.70 12.74 -3.17
N ILE A 437 5.00 11.58 -3.75
CA ILE A 437 3.99 10.55 -4.05
C ILE A 437 3.31 10.01 -2.79
N ASP A 438 3.96 10.17 -1.63
CA ASP A 438 3.47 9.76 -0.33
C ASP A 438 2.66 10.87 0.40
N ASP A 439 2.45 12.04 -0.23
CA ASP A 439 1.59 13.11 0.31
C ASP A 439 0.11 12.71 0.39
N LEU A 440 -0.31 11.83 -0.51
CA LEU A 440 -1.64 11.22 -0.52
C LEU A 440 -1.56 9.78 -0.02
N SER A 441 -2.58 9.38 0.73
CA SER A 441 -2.76 7.95 1.00
C SER A 441 -3.00 7.19 -0.30
N ASP A 442 -2.62 5.91 -0.35
CA ASP A 442 -2.81 5.09 -1.55
C ASP A 442 -4.27 5.05 -1.99
N GLN A 443 -5.20 5.02 -1.03
CA GLN A 443 -6.64 5.08 -1.32
C GLN A 443 -7.03 6.41 -1.99
N ALA A 444 -6.52 7.54 -1.50
CA ALA A 444 -6.81 8.85 -2.09
C ALA A 444 -6.22 8.97 -3.50
N LEU A 445 -5.00 8.47 -3.72
CA LEU A 445 -4.38 8.41 -5.04
C LEU A 445 -5.22 7.56 -6.00
N PHE A 446 -5.54 6.31 -5.63
CA PHE A 446 -6.34 5.43 -6.48
C PHE A 446 -7.75 5.97 -6.71
N GLN A 447 -8.36 6.62 -5.71
CA GLN A 447 -9.66 7.27 -5.85
C GLN A 447 -9.62 8.36 -6.92
N GLU A 448 -8.62 9.23 -6.88
CA GLU A 448 -8.46 10.32 -7.86
C GLU A 448 -8.29 9.76 -9.29
N LEU A 449 -7.39 8.79 -9.46
CA LEU A 449 -7.14 8.15 -10.75
C LEU A 449 -8.39 7.44 -11.31
N LEU A 450 -9.08 6.66 -10.48
CA LEU A 450 -10.30 5.95 -10.88
C LEU A 450 -11.46 6.90 -11.18
N CYS A 451 -11.57 8.00 -10.43
CA CYS A 451 -12.59 9.02 -10.67
C CYS A 451 -12.43 9.64 -12.06
N ASN A 452 -11.20 10.03 -12.40
CA ASN A 452 -10.89 10.61 -13.71
C ASN A 452 -11.10 9.58 -14.84
N LEU A 453 -10.66 8.33 -14.62
CA LEU A 453 -10.87 7.24 -15.57
C LEU A 453 -12.35 6.96 -15.83
N GLU A 454 -13.17 6.82 -14.78
CA GLU A 454 -14.60 6.48 -14.93
C GLU A 454 -15.37 7.62 -15.62
N GLN A 455 -15.09 8.88 -15.28
CA GLN A 455 -15.68 10.03 -15.97
C GLN A 455 -15.36 10.02 -17.47
N TRP A 456 -14.11 9.75 -17.82
CA TRP A 456 -13.69 9.68 -19.21
C TRP A 456 -14.27 8.47 -19.96
N LEU A 457 -14.29 7.28 -19.37
CA LEU A 457 -14.90 6.09 -19.97
C LEU A 457 -16.41 6.28 -20.24
N ASN A 458 -17.11 6.97 -19.33
CA ASN A 458 -18.51 7.34 -19.51
C ASN A 458 -18.68 8.32 -20.69
N GLU A 459 -17.79 9.29 -20.83
CA GLU A 459 -17.79 10.22 -21.96
C GLU A 459 -17.53 9.50 -23.29
N LEU A 460 -16.53 8.61 -23.35
CA LEU A 460 -16.24 7.82 -24.55
C LEU A 460 -17.44 6.97 -24.97
N SER A 461 -18.12 6.36 -24.00
CA SER A 461 -19.32 5.56 -24.24
C SER A 461 -20.45 6.43 -24.82
N CYS A 462 -20.72 7.60 -24.23
CA CYS A 462 -21.69 8.57 -24.74
C CYS A 462 -21.36 9.04 -26.18
N LYS A 463 -20.08 9.19 -26.50
CA LYS A 463 -19.60 9.62 -27.82
C LYS A 463 -19.41 8.47 -28.82
N LYS A 464 -19.66 7.22 -28.42
CA LYS A 464 -19.47 6.01 -29.24
C LYS A 464 -18.05 5.89 -29.80
N MET A 465 -17.07 6.23 -28.97
CA MET A 465 -15.64 6.16 -29.32
C MET A 465 -15.01 4.78 -29.02
N LEU A 466 -15.78 3.87 -28.42
CA LEU A 466 -15.41 2.49 -28.14
C LEU A 466 -16.24 1.55 -29.03
N GLU A 467 -15.65 0.48 -29.54
CA GLU A 467 -16.40 -0.61 -30.18
C GLU A 467 -17.04 -1.50 -29.08
N GLU A 468 -18.26 -1.99 -29.32
CA GLU A 468 -19.02 -2.86 -28.41
C GLU A 468 -18.46 -4.29 -28.33
#